data_AF-A0A2I0K5E3-F1
#
_entry.id   AF-A0A2I0K5E3-F1
#
_cell.length_a   1.000
_cell.length_b   1.000
_cell.length_c   1.000
_cell.angle_alpha   90.00
_cell.angle_beta   90.00
_cell.angle_gamma   90.00
#
_symmetry.space_group_name_H-M   'P 1'
#
loop_
_entity.id
_entity.type
_entity.pdbx_description
1 polymer ?
#
loop_
_entity_poly.entity_id
_entity_poly.type
_entity_poly.pdbx_seq_one_letter_code
_entity_poly.pdbx_strand_id
1 'polypeptide(L)'
;MPEKLSSMTMLGSRFKEGTILGYVFSSGYAGVQLSMVTKGSLYQFRVVREYLTVIDLSGNSLTGNIPSEIGILQGLYMLNLSHNSLSGPIPESIGNMSSLESLDLSFNQLNREIPRTLTLIDSLSVFNLSYNNLTGKIPSGSHFDTLSLDGSAYIGNRFLCEAPDGINCTDTPSNHGEDKVDDPGDDEKGLLYMFVIIGYGLGIIVPLMALYLNLDWRRNYWRKIDSIVMRTIHMFGQGRR
;
A
#
# COMPACT_ATOMS: atom_id res chain seq x y z
N MET A 1 -36.33 -30.37 -25.77
CA MET A 1 -35.23 -30.60 -24.79
C MET A 1 -33.93 -30.23 -25.48
N PRO A 2 -33.16 -29.24 -24.99
CA PRO A 2 -31.72 -29.19 -25.22
C PRO A 2 -31.02 -29.97 -24.09
N GLU A 3 -30.08 -30.83 -24.45
CA GLU A 3 -29.67 -31.98 -23.63
C GLU A 3 -28.51 -31.71 -22.63
N LYS A 4 -28.05 -30.47 -22.44
CA LYS A 4 -27.03 -30.16 -21.41
C LYS A 4 -27.17 -28.74 -20.86
N LEU A 5 -27.90 -28.59 -19.75
CA LEU A 5 -27.90 -27.41 -18.84
C LEU A 5 -27.21 -27.79 -17.51
N SER A 6 -26.03 -28.40 -17.59
CA SER A 6 -25.28 -28.97 -16.46
C SER A 6 -24.63 -27.97 -15.49
N SER A 7 -24.95 -26.67 -15.57
CA SER A 7 -24.32 -25.65 -14.70
C SER A 7 -25.28 -24.62 -14.09
N MET A 8 -26.59 -24.85 -14.13
CA MET A 8 -27.55 -23.97 -13.44
C MET A 8 -27.69 -24.37 -11.96
N THR A 9 -26.82 -23.81 -11.12
CA THR A 9 -27.06 -23.77 -9.66
C THR A 9 -28.08 -22.68 -9.34
N MET A 10 -29.24 -23.09 -8.82
CA MET A 10 -30.28 -22.19 -8.32
C MET A 10 -29.82 -21.64 -6.96
N LEU A 11 -29.22 -20.44 -6.96
CA LEU A 11 -28.68 -19.82 -5.77
C LEU A 11 -29.66 -18.77 -5.22
N GLY A 12 -30.57 -19.23 -4.37
CA GLY A 12 -31.11 -18.38 -3.31
C GLY A 12 -30.15 -18.44 -2.13
N SER A 13 -29.30 -17.43 -1.94
CA SER A 13 -28.48 -17.32 -0.73
C SER A 13 -28.83 -16.06 0.05
N ARG A 14 -29.08 -16.23 1.35
CA ARG A 14 -29.15 -15.15 2.33
C ARG A 14 -27.73 -14.65 2.58
N PHE A 15 -27.56 -13.33 2.56
CA PHE A 15 -26.37 -12.67 3.08
C PHE A 15 -26.15 -13.11 4.53
N LYS A 16 -25.02 -13.77 4.80
CA LYS A 16 -24.48 -13.84 6.16
C LYS A 16 -23.57 -12.63 6.32
N GLU A 17 -24.01 -11.67 7.13
CA GLU A 17 -23.15 -10.62 7.65
C GLU A 17 -22.01 -11.29 8.44
N GLY A 18 -20.84 -11.38 7.82
CA GLY A 18 -19.60 -11.80 8.44
C GLY A 18 -18.62 -10.65 8.34
N THR A 19 -18.27 -10.07 9.48
CA THR A 19 -17.25 -9.02 9.60
C THR A 19 -15.89 -9.61 9.20
N ILE A 20 -15.44 -9.32 7.98
CA ILE A 20 -14.05 -9.57 7.57
C ILE A 20 -13.26 -8.30 7.88
N LEU A 21 -12.18 -8.47 8.64
CA LEU A 21 -11.23 -7.41 9.03
C LEU A 21 -10.92 -6.48 7.85
N GLY A 22 -11.04 -5.16 8.04
CA GLY A 22 -10.25 -4.12 7.37
C GLY A 22 -10.28 -3.91 5.84
N TYR A 23 -10.83 -4.80 5.03
CA TYR A 23 -10.72 -4.72 3.56
C TYR A 23 -12.05 -4.36 2.89
N VAL A 24 -12.03 -3.42 1.94
CA VAL A 24 -13.21 -3.05 1.14
C VAL A 24 -13.13 -3.77 -0.20
N PHE A 25 -14.07 -4.68 -0.45
CA PHE A 25 -14.30 -5.27 -1.76
C PHE A 25 -15.67 -4.81 -2.26
N SER A 26 -15.71 -4.11 -3.39
CA SER A 26 -16.96 -3.68 -4.03
C SER A 26 -17.19 -4.52 -5.29
N SER A 27 -18.39 -5.10 -5.42
CA SER A 27 -18.81 -5.91 -6.56
C SER A 27 -19.90 -5.20 -7.36
N GLY A 28 -19.65 -4.97 -8.65
CA GLY A 28 -20.65 -4.48 -9.60
C GLY A 28 -21.34 -5.64 -10.34
N TYR A 29 -22.60 -5.44 -10.74
CA TYR A 29 -23.39 -6.45 -11.44
C TYR A 29 -23.66 -6.05 -12.90
N ALA A 30 -23.25 -6.88 -13.86
CA ALA A 30 -23.57 -6.76 -15.28
C ALA A 30 -24.23 -8.05 -15.69
N GLY A 31 -25.52 -7.97 -16.04
CA GLY A 31 -26.33 -9.14 -16.30
C GLY A 31 -26.77 -9.25 -17.75
N VAL A 32 -26.85 -10.49 -18.24
CA VAL A 32 -27.60 -10.84 -19.45
C VAL A 32 -28.89 -11.52 -18.99
N GLN A 33 -30.03 -11.04 -19.48
CA GLN A 33 -31.34 -11.59 -19.17
C GLN A 33 -31.80 -12.52 -20.31
N LEU A 34 -31.99 -13.81 -20.00
CA LEU A 34 -32.63 -14.74 -20.90
C LEU A 34 -34.11 -14.88 -20.48
N SER A 35 -35.01 -14.38 -21.30
CA SER A 35 -36.46 -14.55 -21.13
C SER A 35 -36.96 -15.71 -21.98
N MET A 36 -37.51 -16.74 -21.34
CA MET A 36 -38.12 -17.88 -22.01
C MET A 36 -39.61 -17.93 -21.65
N VAL A 37 -40.49 -17.99 -22.65
CA VAL A 37 -41.94 -18.14 -22.43
C VAL A 37 -42.32 -19.59 -22.73
N THR A 38 -42.87 -20.30 -21.74
CA THR A 38 -43.45 -21.64 -21.96
C THR A 38 -44.82 -21.73 -21.30
N LYS A 39 -45.80 -22.26 -22.02
CA LYS A 39 -47.19 -22.44 -21.55
C LYS A 39 -47.78 -21.16 -20.91
N GLY A 40 -47.52 -20.00 -21.50
CA GLY A 40 -48.00 -18.71 -21.01
C GLY A 40 -47.30 -18.16 -19.76
N SER A 41 -46.29 -18.84 -19.24
CA SER A 41 -45.48 -18.38 -18.10
C SER A 41 -44.14 -17.83 -18.58
N LEU A 42 -43.81 -16.62 -18.14
CA LEU A 42 -42.53 -15.95 -18.41
C LEU A 42 -41.50 -16.39 -17.36
N TYR A 43 -40.43 -17.03 -17.82
CA TYR A 43 -39.29 -17.36 -17.00
C TYR A 43 -38.14 -16.39 -17.33
N GLN A 44 -37.72 -15.62 -16.34
CA GLN A 44 -36.58 -14.71 -16.46
C GLN A 44 -35.36 -15.31 -15.77
N PHE A 45 -34.35 -15.70 -16.56
CA PHE A 45 -33.06 -16.15 -16.05
C PHE A 45 -32.07 -14.98 -16.13
N ARG A 46 -31.60 -14.50 -14.98
CA ARG A 46 -30.59 -13.45 -14.90
C ARG A 46 -29.23 -14.11 -14.66
N VAL A 47 -28.34 -14.04 -15.64
CA VAL A 47 -26.93 -14.36 -15.43
C VAL A 47 -26.31 -13.18 -14.70
N VAL A 48 -25.84 -13.39 -13.47
CA VAL A 48 -25.13 -12.36 -12.70
C VAL A 48 -23.64 -12.64 -12.86
N ARG A 49 -22.92 -11.74 -13.55
CA ARG A 49 -21.45 -11.68 -13.42
C ARG A 49 -21.15 -10.63 -12.36
N GLU A 50 -20.64 -11.07 -11.22
CA GLU A 50 -19.95 -10.18 -10.30
C GLU A 50 -18.60 -9.85 -10.93
N TYR A 51 -18.37 -8.58 -11.24
CA TYR A 51 -17.03 -8.09 -11.50
C TYR A 51 -16.60 -7.28 -10.29
N LEU A 52 -15.41 -7.62 -9.80
CA LEU A 52 -14.75 -6.86 -8.77
C LEU A 52 -14.38 -5.50 -9.36
N THR A 53 -14.94 -4.44 -8.79
CA THR A 53 -14.70 -3.07 -9.26
C THR A 53 -13.61 -2.39 -8.46
N VAL A 54 -13.46 -2.75 -7.18
CA VAL A 54 -12.50 -2.10 -6.29
C VAL A 54 -11.77 -3.13 -5.45
N ILE A 55 -10.45 -3.01 -5.42
CA ILE A 55 -9.56 -3.67 -4.45
C ILE A 55 -8.83 -2.57 -3.67
N ASP A 56 -9.05 -2.54 -2.35
CA ASP A 56 -8.22 -1.79 -1.43
C ASP A 56 -7.62 -2.73 -0.38
N LEU A 57 -6.30 -2.92 -0.47
CA LEU A 57 -5.48 -3.68 0.47
C LEU A 57 -4.39 -2.81 1.09
N SER A 58 -4.56 -1.49 1.08
CA SER A 58 -3.55 -0.56 1.57
C SER A 58 -3.34 -0.66 3.08
N GLY A 59 -2.15 -0.27 3.57
CA GLY A 59 -1.86 -0.18 4.99
C GLY A 59 -1.72 -1.54 5.68
N ASN A 60 -1.15 -2.52 4.99
CA ASN A 60 -0.98 -3.89 5.49
C ASN A 60 0.50 -4.29 5.52
N SER A 61 0.77 -5.55 5.88
CA SER A 61 2.10 -6.15 5.84
C SER A 61 2.22 -7.21 4.74
N LEU A 62 1.57 -6.98 3.59
CA LEU A 62 1.67 -7.89 2.46
C LEU A 62 3.10 -7.90 1.92
N THR A 63 3.63 -9.08 1.65
CA THR A 63 5.02 -9.30 1.19
C THR A 63 5.03 -10.10 -0.10
N GLY A 64 6.17 -10.10 -0.80
CA GLY A 64 6.35 -10.85 -2.05
C GLY A 64 5.88 -10.04 -3.25
N ASN A 65 5.71 -10.72 -4.38
CA ASN A 65 5.45 -10.08 -5.66
C ASN A 65 3.97 -9.85 -5.91
N ILE A 66 3.66 -8.81 -6.69
CA ILE A 66 2.33 -8.64 -7.27
C ILE A 66 2.14 -9.74 -8.32
N PRO A 67 1.14 -10.62 -8.19
CA PRO A 67 0.91 -11.70 -9.14
C PRO A 67 0.45 -11.15 -10.49
N SER A 68 0.94 -11.74 -11.58
CA SER A 68 0.56 -11.35 -12.95
C SER A 68 -0.93 -11.54 -13.23
N GLU A 69 -1.58 -12.43 -12.48
CA GLU A 69 -2.99 -12.79 -12.55
C GLU A 69 -3.92 -11.61 -12.21
N ILE A 70 -3.41 -10.55 -11.56
CA ILE A 70 -4.17 -9.31 -11.30
C ILE A 70 -4.72 -8.72 -12.62
N GLY A 71 -4.00 -8.89 -13.73
CA GLY A 71 -4.41 -8.40 -15.05
C GLY A 71 -5.62 -9.11 -15.66
N ILE A 72 -6.10 -10.20 -15.06
CA ILE A 72 -7.34 -10.88 -15.49
C ILE A 72 -8.58 -10.05 -15.10
N LEU A 73 -8.44 -9.15 -14.13
CA LEU A 73 -9.53 -8.34 -13.58
C LEU A 73 -9.87 -7.14 -14.48
N GLN A 74 -10.35 -7.39 -15.69
CA GLN A 74 -10.64 -6.33 -16.69
C GLN A 74 -11.74 -5.34 -16.27
N GLY A 75 -12.59 -5.71 -15.30
CA GLY A 75 -13.63 -4.84 -14.75
C GLY A 75 -13.20 -4.03 -13.53
N LEU A 76 -11.93 -4.13 -13.13
CA LEU A 76 -11.42 -3.41 -11.96
C LEU A 76 -11.22 -1.93 -12.32
N TYR A 77 -11.79 -1.08 -11.48
CA TYR A 77 -11.78 0.37 -11.56
C TYR A 77 -10.71 0.98 -10.65
N MET A 78 -10.51 0.42 -9.45
CA MET A 78 -9.53 0.91 -8.48
C MET A 78 -8.72 -0.24 -7.90
N LEU A 79 -7.40 -0.06 -7.90
CA LEU A 79 -6.44 -0.94 -7.26
C LEU A 79 -5.55 -0.11 -6.32
N ASN A 80 -5.74 -0.30 -5.02
CA ASN A 80 -4.90 0.31 -3.99
C ASN A 80 -4.16 -0.78 -3.21
N LEU A 81 -2.83 -0.84 -3.39
CA LEU A 81 -1.92 -1.74 -2.68
C LEU A 81 -0.88 -0.96 -1.85
N SER A 82 -1.12 0.33 -1.61
CA SER A 82 -0.13 1.21 -0.97
C SER A 82 0.17 0.83 0.48
N HIS A 83 1.27 1.32 1.03
CA HIS A 83 1.66 1.08 2.42
C HIS A 83 1.71 -0.43 2.76
N ASN A 84 2.50 -1.17 1.99
CA ASN A 84 2.75 -2.60 2.19
C ASN A 84 4.26 -2.88 2.10
N SER A 85 4.64 -4.16 2.10
CA SER A 85 6.02 -4.62 1.91
C SER A 85 6.16 -5.46 0.63
N LEU A 86 5.40 -5.12 -0.41
CA LEU A 86 5.44 -5.80 -1.71
C LEU A 86 6.77 -5.52 -2.40
N SER A 87 7.33 -6.52 -3.06
CA SER A 87 8.67 -6.50 -3.64
C SER A 87 8.67 -7.05 -5.07
N GLY A 88 9.72 -6.79 -5.84
CA GLY A 88 9.82 -7.26 -7.22
C GLY A 88 9.19 -6.29 -8.23
N PRO A 89 9.08 -6.70 -9.51
CA PRO A 89 8.60 -5.82 -10.56
C PRO A 89 7.08 -5.59 -10.51
N ILE A 90 6.67 -4.44 -11.04
CA ILE A 90 5.28 -4.20 -11.42
C ILE A 90 4.97 -5.12 -12.62
N PRO A 91 3.97 -6.02 -12.54
CA PRO A 91 3.66 -6.93 -13.62
C PRO A 91 3.07 -6.18 -14.81
N GLU A 92 3.56 -6.49 -16.02
CA GLU A 92 3.11 -5.88 -17.28
C GLU A 92 1.61 -6.07 -17.53
N SER A 93 1.02 -7.12 -16.94
CA SER A 93 -0.39 -7.46 -17.07
C SER A 93 -1.35 -6.40 -16.50
N ILE A 94 -0.87 -5.52 -15.61
CA ILE A 94 -1.67 -4.36 -15.15
C ILE A 94 -1.99 -3.43 -16.32
N GLY A 95 -1.08 -3.32 -17.30
CA GLY A 95 -1.31 -2.55 -18.52
C GLY A 95 -2.47 -3.04 -19.39
N ASN A 96 -2.97 -4.25 -19.18
CA ASN A 96 -4.13 -4.80 -19.91
C ASN A 96 -5.48 -4.48 -19.25
N MET A 97 -5.49 -3.77 -18.11
CA MET A 97 -6.70 -3.49 -17.33
C MET A 97 -7.37 -2.20 -17.83
N SER A 98 -8.11 -2.30 -18.94
CA SER A 98 -8.69 -1.15 -19.65
C SER A 98 -9.72 -0.32 -18.86
N SER A 99 -10.30 -0.86 -17.79
CA SER A 99 -11.27 -0.13 -16.94
C SER A 99 -10.63 0.54 -15.73
N LEU A 100 -9.31 0.45 -15.55
CA LEU A 100 -8.62 0.91 -14.34
C LEU A 100 -8.46 2.44 -14.35
N GLU A 101 -9.14 3.11 -13.43
CA GLU A 101 -9.07 4.56 -13.28
C GLU A 101 -8.15 5.01 -12.15
N SER A 102 -7.94 4.17 -11.13
CA SER A 102 -7.10 4.49 -9.98
C SER A 102 -6.13 3.37 -9.66
N LEU A 103 -4.83 3.69 -9.67
CA LEU A 103 -3.74 2.78 -9.32
C LEU A 103 -2.82 3.44 -8.29
N ASP A 104 -2.78 2.90 -7.08
CA ASP A 104 -1.86 3.31 -6.04
C ASP A 104 -1.02 2.12 -5.56
N LEU A 105 0.29 2.20 -5.84
CA LEU A 105 1.30 1.22 -5.42
C LEU A 105 2.36 1.88 -4.51
N SER A 106 2.09 3.07 -3.99
CA SER A 106 3.05 3.84 -3.21
C SER A 106 3.44 3.16 -1.89
N PHE A 107 4.57 3.54 -1.30
CA PHE A 107 5.06 2.99 -0.02
C PHE A 107 5.15 1.46 -0.04
N ASN A 108 5.94 0.94 -0.97
CA ASN A 108 6.26 -0.48 -1.10
C ASN A 108 7.77 -0.65 -1.39
N GLN A 109 8.21 -1.87 -1.70
CA GLN A 109 9.59 -2.20 -2.07
C GLN A 109 9.68 -2.67 -3.52
N LEU A 110 8.78 -2.18 -4.39
CA LEU A 110 8.75 -2.53 -5.81
C LEU A 110 10.03 -2.06 -6.50
N ASN A 111 10.51 -2.84 -7.45
CA ASN A 111 11.80 -2.61 -8.11
C ASN A 111 11.71 -2.84 -9.62
N ARG A 112 12.84 -2.63 -10.31
CA ARG A 112 12.95 -2.62 -11.78
C ARG A 112 12.21 -1.45 -12.42
N GLU A 113 12.16 -1.49 -13.75
CA GLU A 113 11.57 -0.46 -14.60
C GLU A 113 10.05 -0.46 -14.53
N ILE A 114 9.47 0.72 -14.70
CA ILE A 114 8.03 0.91 -14.85
C ILE A 114 7.64 0.33 -16.23
N PRO A 115 6.74 -0.67 -16.28
CA PRO A 115 6.38 -1.31 -17.54
C PRO A 115 5.66 -0.32 -18.46
N ARG A 116 6.12 -0.24 -19.71
CA ARG A 116 5.52 0.63 -20.74
C ARG A 116 4.06 0.30 -21.00
N THR A 117 3.60 -0.90 -20.68
CA THR A 117 2.20 -1.29 -20.84
C THR A 117 1.25 -0.44 -20.00
N LEU A 118 1.73 0.20 -18.92
CA LEU A 118 0.91 1.13 -18.13
C LEU A 118 0.51 2.38 -18.92
N THR A 119 1.24 2.75 -19.98
CA THR A 119 0.85 3.88 -20.84
C THR A 119 -0.33 3.57 -21.74
N LEU A 120 -0.75 2.30 -21.82
CA LEU A 120 -1.89 1.85 -22.64
C LEU A 120 -3.24 1.99 -21.92
N ILE A 121 -3.24 2.36 -20.63
CA ILE A 121 -4.46 2.48 -19.83
C ILE A 121 -5.04 3.89 -19.99
N ASP A 122 -5.86 4.07 -21.02
CA ASP A 122 -6.47 5.38 -21.35
C ASP A 122 -7.41 5.93 -20.26
N SER A 123 -7.95 5.05 -19.41
CA SER A 123 -8.91 5.38 -18.35
C SER A 123 -8.26 5.88 -17.07
N LEU A 124 -6.93 5.80 -16.95
CA LEU A 124 -6.23 6.12 -15.70
C LEU A 124 -6.34 7.62 -15.39
N SER A 125 -6.78 7.93 -14.17
CA SER A 125 -6.97 9.31 -13.66
C SER A 125 -6.20 9.56 -12.37
N VAL A 126 -5.97 8.52 -11.56
CA VAL A 126 -5.19 8.58 -10.33
C VAL A 126 -4.06 7.56 -10.41
N PHE A 127 -2.84 8.03 -10.23
CA PHE A 127 -1.64 7.20 -10.35
C PHE A 127 -0.58 7.61 -9.33
N ASN A 128 -0.09 6.64 -8.55
CA ASN A 128 0.96 6.90 -7.56
C ASN A 128 1.90 5.69 -7.41
N LEU A 129 3.19 5.91 -7.66
CA LEU A 129 4.28 4.93 -7.50
C LEU A 129 5.35 5.40 -6.51
N SER A 130 5.08 6.46 -5.74
CA SER A 130 6.05 7.08 -4.84
C SER A 130 6.54 6.12 -3.75
N TYR A 131 7.72 6.40 -3.20
CA TYR A 131 8.33 5.64 -2.12
C TYR A 131 8.43 4.13 -2.43
N ASN A 132 9.10 3.83 -3.54
CA ASN A 132 9.47 2.47 -3.98
C ASN A 132 10.97 2.45 -4.37
N ASN A 133 11.46 1.33 -4.88
CA ASN A 133 12.83 1.16 -5.38
C ASN A 133 12.87 0.96 -6.91
N LEU A 134 12.00 1.68 -7.64
CA LEU A 134 11.91 1.61 -9.10
C LEU A 134 13.14 2.25 -9.75
N THR A 135 13.51 1.71 -10.92
CA THR A 135 14.74 2.07 -11.64
C THR A 135 14.46 2.47 -13.08
N GLY A 136 15.37 3.18 -13.73
CA GLY A 136 15.31 3.44 -15.17
C GLY A 136 14.41 4.62 -15.53
N LYS A 137 14.09 4.76 -16.82
CA LYS A 137 13.39 5.94 -17.34
C LYS A 137 11.87 5.82 -17.17
N ILE A 138 11.23 6.91 -16.75
CA ILE A 138 9.77 7.04 -16.74
C ILE A 138 9.25 6.90 -18.19
N PRO A 139 8.31 5.97 -18.46
CA PRO A 139 7.70 5.85 -19.78
C PRO A 139 6.96 7.14 -20.15
N SER A 140 7.31 7.74 -21.29
CA SER A 140 6.59 8.90 -21.84
C SER A 140 5.27 8.44 -22.48
N GLY A 141 4.15 9.08 -22.11
CA GLY A 141 2.81 8.72 -22.54
C GLY A 141 1.75 9.71 -22.05
N SER A 142 0.59 9.77 -22.72
CA SER A 142 -0.46 10.79 -22.56
C SER A 142 -0.84 11.12 -21.11
N HIS A 143 -0.89 10.11 -20.24
CA HIS A 143 -1.31 10.26 -18.84
C HIS A 143 -0.14 10.36 -17.85
N PHE A 144 1.03 9.82 -18.19
CA PHE A 144 2.23 9.90 -17.35
C PHE A 144 2.78 11.32 -17.27
N ASP A 145 2.69 12.05 -18.39
CA ASP A 145 3.09 13.45 -18.48
C ASP A 145 2.04 14.38 -17.86
N THR A 146 0.74 14.06 -17.96
CA THR A 146 -0.36 14.94 -17.50
C THR A 146 -0.71 14.74 -16.01
N LEU A 147 -0.74 13.50 -15.52
CA LEU A 147 -1.15 13.18 -14.14
C LEU A 147 -0.03 13.29 -13.12
N SER A 148 1.23 13.27 -13.58
CA SER A 148 2.40 13.42 -12.72
C SER A 148 3.24 14.64 -13.11
N LEU A 149 2.57 15.71 -13.56
CA LEU A 149 3.19 16.98 -13.97
C LEU A 149 4.11 17.55 -12.88
N ASP A 150 3.73 17.38 -11.60
CA ASP A 150 4.51 17.83 -10.43
C ASP A 150 5.60 16.83 -9.99
N GLY A 151 5.72 15.68 -10.67
CA GLY A 151 6.67 14.60 -10.34
C GLY A 151 6.38 13.87 -9.01
N SER A 152 5.34 14.27 -8.28
CA SER A 152 4.99 13.74 -6.95
C SER A 152 4.63 12.25 -6.96
N ALA A 153 4.08 11.73 -8.06
CA ALA A 153 3.75 10.30 -8.18
C ALA A 153 5.01 9.40 -8.20
N TYR A 154 6.20 9.97 -8.40
CA TYR A 154 7.47 9.23 -8.49
C TYR A 154 8.44 9.52 -7.33
N ILE A 155 8.10 10.45 -6.43
CA ILE A 155 8.98 10.88 -5.35
C ILE A 155 9.45 9.69 -4.50
N GLY A 156 10.67 9.74 -3.96
CA GLY A 156 11.22 8.65 -3.15
C GLY A 156 11.67 7.40 -3.91
N ASN A 157 11.70 7.42 -5.25
CA ASN A 157 12.35 6.38 -6.06
C ASN A 157 13.77 6.84 -6.49
N ARG A 158 14.79 6.47 -5.71
CA ARG A 158 16.18 6.96 -5.87
C ARG A 158 16.82 6.68 -7.24
N PHE A 159 16.46 5.57 -7.88
CA PHE A 159 17.08 5.12 -9.13
C PHE A 159 16.23 5.41 -10.37
N LEU A 160 15.12 6.12 -10.21
CA LEU A 160 14.29 6.54 -11.32
C LEU A 160 14.94 7.74 -12.00
N CYS A 161 14.96 7.75 -13.32
CA CYS A 161 15.42 8.91 -14.06
C CYS A 161 14.34 9.98 -14.17
N GLU A 162 14.75 11.25 -14.20
CA GLU A 162 13.86 12.39 -14.50
C GLU A 162 12.77 12.63 -13.43
N ALA A 163 12.83 11.93 -12.28
CA ALA A 163 12.01 12.20 -11.10
C ALA A 163 12.60 13.34 -10.24
N PRO A 164 11.81 14.01 -9.38
CA PRO A 164 12.29 15.11 -8.53
C PRO A 164 13.52 14.79 -7.68
N ASP A 165 13.64 13.55 -7.19
CA ASP A 165 14.77 13.03 -6.41
C ASP A 165 15.60 11.98 -7.20
N GLY A 166 15.40 11.91 -8.52
CA GLY A 166 15.94 10.88 -9.40
C GLY A 166 17.33 11.18 -9.96
N ILE A 167 17.96 10.16 -10.56
CA ILE A 167 19.28 10.30 -11.22
C ILE A 167 19.09 10.84 -12.64
N ASN A 168 20.06 11.57 -13.19
CA ASN A 168 20.01 11.98 -14.58
C ASN A 168 20.38 10.80 -15.50
N CYS A 169 19.48 10.43 -16.41
CA CYS A 169 19.64 9.28 -17.31
C CYS A 169 20.76 9.44 -18.35
N THR A 170 21.42 10.61 -18.43
CA THR A 170 22.56 10.86 -19.32
C THR A 170 23.88 10.31 -18.80
N ASP A 171 23.95 9.90 -17.53
CA ASP A 171 25.14 9.29 -16.95
C ASP A 171 25.14 7.78 -17.27
N THR A 172 25.85 7.41 -18.34
CA THR A 172 26.14 6.00 -18.66
C THR A 172 27.18 5.45 -17.68
N PRO A 173 27.20 4.12 -17.44
CA PRO A 173 27.46 3.55 -16.13
C PRO A 173 28.93 3.65 -15.74
N SER A 174 29.26 4.50 -14.78
CA SER A 174 30.38 4.20 -13.91
C SER A 174 30.01 2.98 -13.07
N ASN A 175 30.89 1.99 -13.04
CA ASN A 175 30.94 0.97 -11.99
C ASN A 175 30.66 1.62 -10.62
N HIS A 176 29.42 1.54 -10.13
CA HIS A 176 29.12 1.65 -8.72
C HIS A 176 28.95 0.19 -8.25
N GLY A 177 29.93 -0.48 -7.65
CA GLY A 177 30.83 0.09 -6.64
C GLY A 177 29.93 0.63 -5.53
N GLU A 178 29.93 0.01 -4.37
CA GLU A 178 29.23 0.55 -3.19
C GLU A 178 29.84 1.92 -2.82
N ASP A 179 29.53 2.95 -3.59
CA ASP A 179 29.93 4.31 -3.31
C ASP A 179 28.82 4.93 -2.47
N LYS A 180 29.17 5.10 -1.20
CA LYS A 180 28.48 6.01 -0.30
C LYS A 180 28.44 7.37 -1.01
N VAL A 181 27.26 7.72 -1.48
CA VAL A 181 26.96 9.10 -1.90
C VAL A 181 27.06 9.93 -0.63
N ASP A 182 28.19 10.59 -0.46
CA ASP A 182 28.36 11.68 0.49
C ASP A 182 27.49 12.83 0.01
N ASP A 183 26.38 13.05 0.71
CA ASP A 183 25.48 14.18 0.56
C ASP A 183 26.22 15.47 0.96
N PRO A 184 26.45 16.44 0.05
CA PRO A 184 27.05 17.72 0.40
C PRO A 184 25.96 18.63 0.98
N GLY A 185 25.48 18.27 2.16
CA GLY A 185 24.39 18.94 2.87
C GLY A 185 24.17 18.46 4.31
N ASP A 186 24.86 17.40 4.74
CA ASP A 186 24.61 16.73 6.01
C ASP A 186 25.59 17.08 7.14
N ASP A 187 26.61 17.90 6.90
CA ASP A 187 27.61 18.23 7.92
C ASP A 187 27.03 19.06 9.09
N GLU A 188 26.03 19.92 8.82
CA GLU A 188 25.41 20.75 9.85
C GLU A 188 24.32 19.99 10.64
N LYS A 189 23.59 19.07 9.98
CA LYS A 189 22.53 18.27 10.61
C LYS A 189 23.07 17.01 11.30
N GLY A 190 24.18 16.46 10.83
CA GLY A 190 24.85 15.32 11.44
C GLY A 190 25.30 15.62 12.86
N LEU A 191 25.87 16.80 13.11
CA LEU A 191 26.24 17.23 14.47
C LEU A 191 25.03 17.28 15.42
N LEU A 192 23.91 17.83 14.95
CA LEU A 192 22.67 17.90 15.75
C LEU A 192 22.14 16.50 16.09
N TYR A 193 22.09 15.58 15.12
CA TYR A 193 21.67 14.20 15.38
C TYR A 193 22.61 13.47 16.35
N MET A 194 23.92 13.72 16.26
CA MET A 194 24.89 13.14 17.19
C MET A 194 24.67 13.64 18.62
N PHE A 195 24.40 14.93 18.83
CA PHE A 195 24.07 15.45 20.16
C PHE A 195 22.76 14.87 20.71
N VAL A 196 21.75 14.69 19.86
CA VAL A 196 20.46 14.09 20.26
C VAL A 196 20.66 12.64 20.68
N ILE A 197 21.39 11.84 19.90
CA ILE A 197 21.66 10.42 20.21
C ILE A 197 22.47 10.28 21.49
N ILE A 198 23.51 11.09 21.67
CA ILE A 198 24.32 11.10 22.90
C ILE A 198 23.47 11.52 24.10
N GLY A 199 22.61 12.53 23.94
CA GLY A 199 21.72 13.01 24.99
C GLY A 199 20.69 11.96 25.43
N TYR A 200 20.01 11.30 24.49
CA TYR A 200 19.07 10.22 24.81
C TYR A 200 19.79 8.99 25.38
N GLY A 201 20.93 8.62 24.82
CA GLY A 201 21.76 7.51 25.31
C GLY A 201 22.14 7.72 26.76
N LEU A 202 22.78 8.84 27.10
CA LEU A 202 23.18 9.13 28.48
C LEU A 202 21.97 9.35 29.41
N GLY A 203 20.94 10.05 28.93
CA GLY A 203 19.77 10.41 29.72
C GLY A 203 18.89 9.23 30.13
N ILE A 204 18.80 8.19 29.30
CA ILE A 204 17.96 7.01 29.57
C ILE A 204 18.81 5.85 30.10
N ILE A 205 20.00 5.63 29.56
CA ILE A 205 20.83 4.46 29.92
C ILE A 205 21.43 4.63 31.31
N VAL A 206 21.90 5.82 31.69
CA VAL A 206 22.54 6.01 33.01
C VAL A 206 21.57 5.76 34.17
N PRO A 207 20.33 6.29 34.17
CA PRO A 207 19.34 5.94 35.21
C PRO A 207 18.96 4.47 35.21
N LEU A 208 18.77 3.85 34.03
CA LEU A 208 18.43 2.43 33.93
C LEU A 208 19.58 1.53 34.43
N MET A 209 20.82 1.88 34.12
CA MET A 209 22.01 1.19 34.61
C MET A 209 22.16 1.35 36.13
N ALA A 210 21.92 2.55 36.67
CA ALA A 210 21.94 2.79 38.11
C ALA A 210 20.84 1.98 38.84
N LEU A 211 19.64 1.86 38.24
CA LEU A 211 18.56 1.02 38.74
C LEU A 211 18.85 -0.48 38.60
N TYR A 212 19.66 -0.89 37.62
CA TYR A 212 20.06 -2.28 37.43
C TYR A 212 21.12 -2.71 38.45
N LEU A 213 22.13 -1.87 38.70
CA LEU A 213 23.27 -2.20 39.55
C LEU A 213 22.95 -2.13 41.05
N ASN A 214 22.02 -1.29 41.48
CA ASN A 214 21.73 -1.08 42.89
C ASN A 214 20.30 -1.50 43.27
N LEU A 215 20.21 -2.63 43.97
CA LEU A 215 18.95 -3.23 44.40
C LEU A 215 18.13 -2.34 45.34
N ASP A 216 18.78 -1.49 46.14
CA ASP A 216 18.10 -0.58 47.07
C ASP A 216 17.52 0.64 46.34
N TRP A 217 18.25 1.16 45.36
CA TRP A 217 17.77 2.24 44.48
C TRP A 217 16.55 1.80 43.70
N ARG A 218 16.59 0.58 43.14
CA ARG A 218 15.45 -0.04 42.45
C ARG A 218 14.21 -0.08 43.35
N ARG A 219 14.37 -0.54 44.59
CA ARG A 219 13.27 -0.67 45.54
C ARG A 219 12.67 0.69 45.92
N ASN A 220 13.50 1.72 46.13
CA ASN A 220 13.03 3.06 46.45
C ASN A 220 12.37 3.76 45.24
N TYR A 221 12.88 3.53 44.03
CA TYR A 221 12.28 4.04 42.80
C TYR A 221 10.85 3.51 42.61
N TRP A 222 10.66 2.18 42.66
CA TRP A 222 9.33 1.57 42.51
C TRP A 222 8.33 2.01 43.58
N ARG A 223 8.76 2.17 44.83
CA ARG A 223 7.90 2.72 45.90
C ARG A 223 7.42 4.15 45.61
N LYS A 224 8.28 5.00 45.04
CA LYS A 224 7.89 6.37 44.65
C LYS A 224 6.90 6.35 43.48
N ILE A 225 7.14 5.49 42.49
CA ILE A 225 6.21 5.32 41.35
C ILE A 225 4.83 4.86 41.84
N ASP A 226 4.76 3.83 42.69
CA ASP A 226 3.51 3.37 43.29
C ASP A 226 2.79 4.50 44.05
N SER A 227 3.53 5.31 44.81
CA SER A 227 2.94 6.46 45.51
C SER A 227 2.37 7.52 44.56
N ILE A 228 2.98 7.73 43.39
CA ILE A 228 2.50 8.69 42.39
C ILE A 228 1.26 8.12 41.69
N VAL A 229 1.32 6.86 41.26
CA VAL A 229 0.21 6.17 40.60
C VAL A 229 -1.02 6.16 41.50
N MET A 230 -0.87 5.84 42.78
CA MET A 230 -1.99 5.85 43.73
C MET A 230 -2.57 7.26 43.95
N ARG A 231 -1.73 8.30 43.97
CA ARG A 231 -2.21 9.70 44.03
C ARG A 231 -2.98 10.09 42.76
N THR A 232 -2.48 9.71 41.59
CA THR A 232 -3.15 9.98 40.32
C THR A 232 -4.48 9.24 40.21
N ILE A 233 -4.52 7.96 40.59
CA ILE A 233 -5.75 7.17 40.66
C ILE A 233 -6.76 7.82 41.63
N HIS A 234 -6.30 8.32 42.78
CA HIS A 234 -7.16 9.03 43.72
C HIS A 234 -7.71 10.35 43.16
N MET A 235 -6.90 11.11 42.40
CA MET A 235 -7.37 12.34 41.74
C MET A 235 -8.39 12.06 40.63
N PHE A 236 -8.18 11.02 39.82
CA PHE A 236 -9.13 10.65 38.76
C PHE A 236 -10.37 9.88 39.28
N GLY A 237 -10.25 9.20 40.42
CA GLY A 237 -11.35 8.49 41.08
C GLY A 237 -12.37 9.39 41.77
N GLN A 238 -11.98 10.60 42.19
CA GLN A 238 -12.91 11.57 42.79
C GLN A 238 -13.71 12.42 41.78
N GLY A 239 -13.41 12.33 40.48
CA GLY A 239 -14.14 13.05 39.41
C GLY A 239 -15.36 12.32 38.84
N ARG A 240 -15.72 11.15 39.38
CA ARG A 240 -16.93 10.37 39.00
C ARG A 240 -17.79 10.09 40.23
N ARG A 241 -18.39 11.12 40.81
CA ARG A 241 -19.65 11.05 41.56
C ARG A 241 -20.44 12.32 41.32
#